data_AF-A0A9W7MGJ5-F1
#
_entry.id   AF-A0A9W7MGJ5-F1
#
_cell.length_a   1.000
_cell.length_b   1.000
_cell.length_c   1.000
_cell.angle_alpha   90.00
_cell.angle_beta   90.00
_cell.angle_gamma   90.00
#
_symmetry.space_group_name_H-M   'P 1'
#
loop_
_entity.id
_entity.type
_entity.pdbx_description
1 polymer ?
#
loop_
_entity_poly.entity_id
_entity_poly.type
_entity_poly.pdbx_seq_one_letter_code
_entity_poly.pdbx_strand_id
1 'polypeptide(L)'
;MLKLLASYNKEIRDVVLENAPQNGKYIASSIQKEILHIFAQKVQKEIRKEINGSKFCIIIDESRDISKKEQMAIVLRFVDGDGIVREQFLQLAHVKDTTSKTLKEDISTVLSNHELSIANLRGQGYDGANNMRGEWNDLQALFMKDCPYAYYVHCQAHQLQLALIAATREVSEVYDFLKDLIFIVNVVSFSSRRHDELQDS
;
A
#
# COMPACT_ATOMS: atom_id res chain seq x y z
N MET A 1 17.97 -13.06 -2.69
CA MET A 1 18.22 -12.14 -1.55
C MET A 1 19.44 -12.55 -0.72
N LEU A 2 19.47 -13.69 -0.01
CA LEU A 2 20.65 -14.08 0.80
C LEU A 2 21.95 -14.22 -0.01
N LYS A 3 21.92 -14.82 -1.21
CA LYS A 3 23.07 -14.87 -2.13
C LYS A 3 23.57 -13.49 -2.56
N LEU A 4 22.63 -12.55 -2.74
CA LEU A 4 22.92 -11.17 -3.13
C LEU A 4 23.53 -10.40 -1.95
N LEU A 5 22.97 -10.53 -0.74
CA LEU A 5 23.53 -9.95 0.49
C LEU A 5 24.96 -10.46 0.77
N ALA A 6 25.19 -11.75 0.56
CA ALA A 6 26.51 -12.37 0.72
C ALA A 6 27.53 -11.88 -0.32
N SER A 7 27.12 -11.33 -1.47
CA SER A 7 28.07 -10.86 -2.49
C SER A 7 28.71 -9.52 -2.13
N TYR A 8 28.10 -8.73 -1.25
CA TYR A 8 28.63 -7.41 -0.84
C TYR A 8 28.81 -7.22 0.66
N ASN A 9 28.37 -8.16 1.51
CA ASN A 9 28.61 -8.11 2.96
C ASN A 9 29.40 -9.34 3.41
N LYS A 10 30.66 -9.12 3.79
CA LYS A 10 31.60 -10.18 4.20
C LYS A 10 31.12 -10.92 5.46
N GLU A 11 30.61 -10.21 6.45
CA GLU A 11 30.11 -10.83 7.70
C GLU A 11 28.94 -11.77 7.42
N ILE A 12 28.02 -11.37 6.54
CA ILE A 12 26.90 -12.21 6.12
C ILE A 12 27.44 -13.43 5.35
N ARG A 13 28.34 -13.22 4.39
CA ARG A 13 28.92 -14.30 3.56
C ARG A 13 29.57 -15.40 4.40
N ASP A 14 30.24 -15.02 5.47
CA ASP A 14 30.99 -15.95 6.32
C ASP A 14 30.06 -16.87 7.15
N VAL A 15 28.74 -16.58 7.22
CA VAL A 15 27.77 -17.34 8.05
C VAL A 15 26.53 -17.85 7.28
N VAL A 16 26.44 -17.65 5.97
CA VAL A 16 25.30 -18.10 5.14
C VAL A 16 25.72 -19.09 4.04
N LEU A 17 24.74 -19.69 3.36
CA LEU A 17 24.94 -20.66 2.26
C LEU A 17 25.78 -21.87 2.72
N GLU A 18 26.90 -22.14 2.04
CA GLU A 18 27.79 -23.28 2.30
C GLU A 18 28.60 -23.12 3.58
N ASN A 19 28.69 -21.90 4.12
CA ASN A 19 29.40 -21.59 5.37
C ASN A 19 28.49 -21.70 6.61
N ALA A 20 27.18 -21.92 6.43
CA ALA A 20 26.26 -22.05 7.54
C ALA A 20 26.42 -23.42 8.26
N PRO A 21 26.34 -23.47 9.60
CA PRO A 21 26.38 -24.74 10.33
C PRO A 21 25.28 -25.68 9.84
N GLN A 22 25.62 -26.93 9.49
CA GLN A 22 24.71 -27.89 8.84
C GLN A 22 23.40 -28.18 9.61
N ASN A 23 23.38 -27.90 10.93
CA ASN A 23 22.26 -28.13 11.84
C ASN A 23 21.26 -26.95 11.91
N GLY A 24 21.58 -25.78 11.34
CA GLY A 24 20.79 -24.55 11.41
C GLY A 24 19.95 -24.27 10.17
N LYS A 25 19.21 -25.25 9.64
CA LYS A 25 18.36 -25.03 8.46
C LYS A 25 17.11 -24.27 8.90
N TYR A 26 17.17 -22.94 8.94
CA TYR A 26 16.06 -22.02 9.24
C TYR A 26 14.93 -22.05 8.19
N ILE A 27 14.74 -23.16 7.46
CA ILE A 27 13.86 -23.27 6.29
C ILE A 27 12.40 -23.55 6.65
N ALA A 28 12.10 -23.85 7.91
CA ALA A 28 10.74 -24.09 8.36
C ALA A 28 9.88 -22.82 8.18
N SER A 29 8.64 -22.99 7.72
CA SER A 29 7.73 -21.86 7.43
C SER A 29 7.50 -20.95 8.64
N SER A 30 7.37 -21.51 9.84
CA SER A 30 7.22 -20.75 11.09
C SER A 30 8.42 -19.84 11.35
N ILE A 31 9.63 -20.37 11.20
CA ILE A 31 10.87 -19.64 11.44
C ILE A 31 11.06 -18.54 10.39
N GLN A 32 10.78 -18.82 9.12
CA GLN A 32 10.85 -17.81 8.07
C GLN A 32 9.87 -16.65 8.31
N LYS A 33 8.65 -16.96 8.76
CA LYS A 33 7.66 -15.93 9.13
C LYS A 33 8.12 -15.09 10.33
N GLU A 34 8.72 -15.71 11.33
CA GLU A 34 9.28 -15.02 12.50
C GLU A 34 10.43 -14.08 12.09
N ILE A 35 11.36 -14.54 11.26
CA ILE A 35 12.46 -13.73 10.74
C ILE A 35 11.92 -12.54 9.94
N LEU A 36 10.94 -12.77 9.05
CA LEU A 36 10.29 -11.70 8.28
C LEU A 36 9.60 -10.69 9.21
N HIS A 37 8.92 -11.16 10.26
CA HIS A 37 8.28 -10.30 11.24
C HIS A 37 9.29 -9.41 11.96
N ILE A 38 10.42 -9.97 12.41
CA ILE A 38 11.49 -9.20 13.07
C ILE A 38 12.07 -8.14 12.12
N PHE A 39 12.30 -8.49 10.85
CA PHE A 39 12.77 -7.52 9.86
C PHE A 39 11.75 -6.40 9.64
N ALA A 40 10.46 -6.72 9.48
CA ALA A 40 9.41 -5.74 9.33
C ALA A 40 9.36 -4.79 10.54
N GLN A 41 9.40 -5.33 11.77
CA GLN A 41 9.44 -4.52 12.99
C GLN A 41 10.66 -3.60 13.06
N LYS A 42 11.84 -4.09 12.66
CA LYS A 42 13.06 -3.27 12.62
C LYS A 42 12.92 -2.11 11.63
N VAL A 43 12.45 -2.38 10.41
CA VAL A 43 12.23 -1.34 9.40
C VAL A 43 11.21 -0.31 9.89
N GLN A 44 10.07 -0.76 10.43
CA GLN A 44 9.04 0.13 10.98
C GLN A 44 9.57 1.00 12.13
N LYS A 45 10.42 0.44 12.99
CA LYS A 45 11.06 1.19 14.08
C LYS A 45 12.03 2.24 13.55
N GLU A 46 12.80 1.94 12.51
CA GLU A 46 13.67 2.94 11.88
C GLU A 46 12.86 4.05 11.20
N ILE A 47 11.78 3.71 10.47
CA ILE A 47 10.86 4.72 9.91
C ILE A 47 10.31 5.63 11.01
N ARG A 48 9.89 5.05 12.15
CA ARG A 48 9.37 5.85 13.28
C ARG A 48 10.42 6.79 13.87
N LYS A 49 11.68 6.34 13.94
CA LYS A 49 12.82 7.17 14.38
C LYS A 49 13.11 8.28 13.38
N GLU A 50 13.10 8.00 12.09
CA GLU A 50 13.30 9.02 11.04
C GLU A 50 12.27 10.14 11.12
N ILE A 51 11.00 9.81 11.41
CA ILE A 51 9.96 10.80 11.64
C ILE A 51 10.29 11.67 12.86
N ASN A 52 10.87 11.11 13.92
CA ASN A 52 11.31 11.83 15.12
C ASN A 52 10.26 12.80 15.73
N GLY A 53 8.97 12.44 15.68
CA GLY A 53 7.89 13.30 16.17
C GLY A 53 7.57 14.51 15.29
N SER A 54 8.18 14.61 14.11
CA SER A 54 7.82 15.56 13.06
C SER A 54 6.36 15.36 12.61
N LYS A 55 5.88 16.34 11.85
CA LYS A 55 4.56 16.27 11.22
C LYS A 55 4.64 15.37 9.99
N PHE A 56 3.58 14.62 9.76
CA PHE A 56 3.53 13.66 8.67
C PHE A 56 2.17 13.66 7.98
N CYS A 57 2.12 13.09 6.78
CA CYS A 57 0.92 12.79 6.03
C CYS A 57 0.78 11.28 5.86
N ILE A 58 -0.45 10.81 5.71
CA ILE A 58 -0.74 9.42 5.32
C ILE A 58 -1.17 9.38 3.86
N ILE A 59 -0.69 8.38 3.13
CA ILE A 59 -1.17 8.01 1.81
C ILE A 59 -1.67 6.57 1.95
N ILE A 60 -2.93 6.37 1.61
CA ILE A 60 -3.61 5.10 1.82
C ILE A 60 -4.18 4.63 0.49
N ASP A 61 -3.91 3.36 0.19
CA ASP A 61 -4.42 2.66 -0.98
C ASP A 61 -5.08 1.36 -0.54
N GLU A 62 -6.28 1.11 -1.05
CA GLU A 62 -7.07 -0.08 -0.75
C GLU A 62 -7.06 -1.03 -1.93
N SER A 63 -6.88 -2.33 -1.66
CA SER A 63 -6.90 -3.35 -2.70
C SER A 63 -7.49 -4.66 -2.17
N ARG A 64 -7.99 -5.48 -3.09
CA ARG A 64 -8.43 -6.85 -2.80
C ARG A 64 -7.33 -7.83 -3.07
N ASP A 65 -7.00 -8.67 -2.10
CA ASP A 65 -6.08 -9.78 -2.31
C ASP A 65 -6.74 -10.95 -3.07
N ILE A 66 -5.93 -11.94 -3.44
CA ILE A 66 -6.37 -13.15 -4.17
C ILE A 66 -7.42 -13.99 -3.42
N SER A 67 -7.52 -13.80 -2.10
CA SER A 67 -8.53 -14.45 -1.25
C SER A 67 -9.79 -13.59 -1.09
N LYS A 68 -9.92 -12.51 -1.87
CA LYS A 68 -11.00 -11.51 -1.82
C LYS A 68 -11.10 -10.77 -0.50
N LYS A 69 -9.98 -10.68 0.25
CA LYS A 69 -9.91 -9.90 1.47
C LYS A 69 -9.42 -8.49 1.15
N GLU A 70 -10.03 -7.51 1.80
CA GLU A 70 -9.62 -6.12 1.68
C GLU A 70 -8.31 -5.91 2.45
N GLN A 71 -7.38 -5.21 1.83
CA GLN A 71 -6.07 -4.86 2.36
C GLN A 71 -5.85 -3.37 2.15
N MET A 72 -5.21 -2.74 3.14
CA MET A 72 -4.94 -1.32 3.16
C MET A 72 -3.42 -1.09 3.27
N ALA A 73 -2.82 -0.54 2.22
CA ALA A 73 -1.43 -0.12 2.23
C ALA A 73 -1.32 1.27 2.87
N ILE A 74 -0.44 1.41 3.85
CA ILE A 74 -0.22 2.67 4.56
C ILE A 74 1.19 3.15 4.28
N VAL A 75 1.29 4.30 3.62
CA VAL A 75 2.55 5.00 3.34
C VAL A 75 2.56 6.31 4.13
N LEU A 76 3.69 6.61 4.75
CA LEU A 76 3.92 7.85 5.47
C LEU A 76 4.74 8.78 4.60
N ARG A 77 4.31 10.04 4.50
CA ARG A 77 5.08 11.12 3.88
C ARG A 77 5.46 12.15 4.93
N PHE A 78 6.74 12.43 5.09
CA PHE A 78 7.24 13.35 6.11
C PHE A 78 8.54 14.02 5.66
N VAL A 79 9.02 14.97 6.44
CA VAL A 79 10.32 15.62 6.23
C VAL A 79 11.29 15.06 7.27
N ASP A 80 12.42 14.51 6.82
CA ASP A 80 13.43 13.95 7.72
C ASP A 80 14.29 15.04 8.39
N GLY A 81 15.25 14.63 9.22
CA GLY A 81 16.16 15.54 9.93
C GLY A 81 17.03 16.40 9.01
N ASP A 82 17.22 16.00 7.76
CA ASP A 82 18.01 16.73 6.75
C ASP A 82 17.14 17.69 5.92
N GLY A 83 15.84 17.77 6.23
CA GLY A 83 14.90 18.60 5.47
C GLY A 83 14.42 17.96 4.16
N ILE A 84 14.66 16.67 3.95
CA ILE A 84 14.29 15.95 2.73
C ILE A 84 12.92 15.31 2.91
N VAL A 85 12.07 15.44 1.89
CA VAL A 85 10.78 14.75 1.84
C VAL A 85 11.03 13.25 1.64
N ARG A 86 10.52 12.44 2.56
CA ARG A 86 10.55 10.97 2.50
C ARG A 86 9.14 10.43 2.36
N GLU A 87 9.02 9.37 1.57
CA GLU A 87 7.83 8.52 1.48
C GLU A 87 8.26 7.11 1.85
N GLN A 88 7.69 6.57 2.93
CA GLN A 88 8.07 5.27 3.48
C GLN A 88 6.83 4.40 3.65
N PHE A 89 6.89 3.18 3.11
CA PHE A 89 5.87 2.18 3.34
C PHE A 89 5.94 1.69 4.78
N LEU A 90 4.85 1.89 5.53
CA LEU A 90 4.79 1.50 6.94
C LEU A 90 4.36 0.04 7.08
N GLN A 91 3.18 -0.29 6.54
CA GLN A 91 2.66 -1.66 6.55
C GLN A 91 1.46 -1.84 5.64
N LEU A 92 1.14 -3.13 5.42
CA LEU A 92 -0.15 -3.58 4.91
C LEU A 92 -1.03 -4.00 6.10
N ALA A 93 -2.20 -3.39 6.23
CA ALA A 93 -3.19 -3.73 7.24
C ALA A 93 -4.35 -4.48 6.60
N HIS A 94 -4.73 -5.61 7.20
CA HIS A 94 -5.97 -6.28 6.81
C HIS A 94 -7.15 -5.53 7.42
N VAL A 95 -8.11 -5.16 6.59
CA VAL A 95 -9.33 -4.46 7.02
C VAL A 95 -10.53 -5.36 6.79
N LYS A 96 -11.49 -5.31 7.72
CA LYS A 96 -12.68 -6.18 7.68
C LYS A 96 -13.64 -5.76 6.55
N ASP A 97 -13.80 -4.45 6.40
CA ASP A 97 -14.61 -3.80 5.37
C ASP A 97 -14.02 -2.42 5.05
N THR A 98 -14.48 -1.83 3.96
CA THR A 98 -14.01 -0.52 3.50
C THR A 98 -14.93 0.62 3.96
N THR A 99 -15.67 0.43 5.05
CA THR A 99 -16.49 1.53 5.59
C THR A 99 -15.59 2.55 6.27
N SER A 100 -15.95 3.83 6.13
CA SER A 100 -15.15 4.97 6.61
C SER A 100 -14.83 4.88 8.11
N LYS A 101 -15.76 4.34 8.90
CA LYS A 101 -15.57 4.14 10.34
C LYS A 101 -14.53 3.05 10.64
N THR A 102 -14.67 1.88 10.03
CA THR A 102 -13.73 0.76 10.21
C THR A 102 -12.33 1.17 9.79
N LEU A 103 -12.21 1.82 8.62
CA LEU A 103 -10.93 2.33 8.13
C LEU A 103 -10.32 3.34 9.10
N LYS A 104 -11.10 4.29 9.64
CA LYS A 104 -10.61 5.24 10.64
C LYS A 104 -10.06 4.52 11.87
N GLU A 105 -10.79 3.56 12.40
CA GLU A 105 -10.40 2.78 13.59
C GLU A 105 -9.12 1.97 13.33
N ASP A 106 -9.05 1.30 12.18
CA ASP A 106 -7.87 0.52 11.77
C ASP A 106 -6.65 1.42 11.59
N ILE A 107 -6.76 2.53 10.85
CA ILE A 107 -5.67 3.50 10.68
C ILE A 107 -5.23 4.08 12.03
N SER A 108 -6.17 4.46 12.89
CA SER A 108 -5.86 5.01 14.22
C SER A 108 -5.13 4.00 15.08
N THR A 109 -5.52 2.72 15.01
CA THR A 109 -4.86 1.61 15.69
C THR A 109 -3.44 1.42 15.17
N VAL A 110 -3.25 1.42 13.85
CA VAL A 110 -1.93 1.35 13.22
C VAL A 110 -1.03 2.50 13.70
N LEU A 111 -1.50 3.73 13.60
CA LEU A 111 -0.73 4.90 14.01
C LEU A 111 -0.37 4.83 15.50
N SER A 112 -1.33 4.44 16.36
CA SER A 112 -1.08 4.26 17.79
C SER A 112 -0.04 3.19 18.09
N ASN A 113 -0.08 2.05 17.39
CA ASN A 113 0.90 0.95 17.56
C ASN A 113 2.33 1.37 17.17
N HIS A 114 2.47 2.36 16.30
CA HIS A 114 3.75 2.96 15.93
C HIS A 114 4.05 4.26 16.66
N GLU A 115 3.30 4.60 17.72
CA GLU A 115 3.48 5.82 18.52
C GLU A 115 3.42 7.11 17.66
N LEU A 116 2.61 7.08 16.60
CA LEU A 116 2.35 8.21 15.71
C LEU A 116 1.04 8.89 16.12
N SER A 117 1.14 10.11 16.63
CA SER A 117 -0.04 10.85 17.07
C SER A 117 -0.81 11.45 15.89
N ILE A 118 -2.14 11.26 15.88
CA ILE A 118 -3.05 11.93 14.93
C ILE A 118 -2.93 13.45 15.01
N ALA A 119 -2.58 14.02 16.18
CA ALA A 119 -2.35 15.46 16.32
C ALA A 119 -1.19 16.00 15.46
N ASN A 120 -0.26 15.12 15.06
CA ASN A 120 0.84 15.42 14.16
C ASN A 120 0.53 15.21 12.68
N LEU A 121 -0.66 14.67 12.35
CA LEU A 121 -1.11 14.49 10.99
C LEU A 121 -1.33 15.84 10.30
N ARG A 122 -0.84 15.99 9.07
CA ARG A 122 -0.96 17.21 8.24
C ARG A 122 -1.52 16.98 6.85
N GLY A 123 -1.71 15.73 6.46
CA GLY A 123 -2.33 15.40 5.20
C GLY A 123 -2.82 13.96 5.15
N GLN A 124 -3.83 13.74 4.32
CA GLN A 124 -4.45 12.45 4.09
C GLN A 124 -4.73 12.29 2.60
N GLY A 125 -4.09 11.30 1.98
CA GLY A 125 -4.19 11.01 0.55
C GLY A 125 -4.93 9.70 0.30
N TYR A 126 -6.05 9.74 -0.42
CA TYR A 126 -6.89 8.56 -0.73
C TYR A 126 -7.23 8.50 -2.23
N ASP A 127 -7.55 7.31 -2.74
CA ASP A 127 -7.99 7.08 -4.12
C ASP A 127 -9.35 7.73 -4.47
N GLY A 128 -10.13 8.04 -3.43
CA GLY A 128 -11.42 8.71 -3.54
C GLY A 128 -12.59 7.78 -3.83
N ALA A 129 -12.47 6.49 -3.51
CA ALA A 129 -13.62 5.60 -3.40
C ALA A 129 -14.73 6.24 -2.53
N ASN A 130 -15.99 5.86 -2.75
CA ASN A 130 -17.16 6.56 -2.18
C ASN A 130 -17.09 6.80 -0.66
N ASN A 131 -16.44 5.92 0.10
CA ASN A 131 -16.34 6.02 1.57
C ASN A 131 -15.20 6.94 2.05
N MET A 132 -14.39 7.48 1.14
CA MET A 132 -13.14 8.18 1.42
C MET A 132 -13.22 9.70 1.17
N ARG A 133 -14.23 10.19 0.45
CA ARG A 133 -14.21 11.52 -0.18
C ARG A 133 -15.32 12.51 0.22
N GLY A 134 -16.46 12.08 0.76
CA GLY A 134 -17.55 13.01 1.02
C GLY A 134 -17.44 13.81 2.31
N GLU A 135 -18.39 14.72 2.48
CA GLU A 135 -18.37 15.78 3.48
C GLU A 135 -18.89 15.31 4.86
N TRP A 136 -19.63 14.18 4.88
CA TRP A 136 -20.32 13.68 6.07
C TRP A 136 -20.05 12.19 6.26
N ASN A 137 -19.46 11.82 7.39
CA ASN A 137 -19.14 10.44 7.78
C ASN A 137 -18.12 9.69 6.91
N ASP A 138 -17.51 10.35 5.92
CA ASP A 138 -16.41 9.77 5.14
C ASP A 138 -15.07 9.93 5.83
N LEU A 139 -14.08 9.13 5.39
CA LEU A 139 -12.81 8.98 6.10
C LEU A 139 -12.10 10.32 6.28
N GLN A 140 -12.10 11.15 5.23
CA GLN A 140 -11.58 12.51 5.28
C GLN A 140 -12.19 13.33 6.43
N ALA A 141 -13.53 13.39 6.48
CA ALA A 141 -14.25 14.20 7.46
C ALA A 141 -13.99 13.68 8.88
N LEU A 142 -13.90 12.36 9.04
CA LEU A 142 -13.61 11.72 10.31
C LEU A 142 -12.23 12.07 10.86
N PHE A 143 -11.20 12.14 10.02
CA PHE A 143 -9.86 12.58 10.45
C PHE A 143 -9.79 14.10 10.65
N MET A 144 -10.48 14.90 9.84
CA MET A 144 -10.51 16.35 10.02
C MET A 144 -11.19 16.76 11.33
N LYS A 145 -12.15 15.96 11.82
CA LYS A 145 -12.76 16.17 13.15
C LYS A 145 -11.74 16.03 14.29
N ASP A 146 -10.80 15.09 14.17
CA ASP A 146 -9.80 14.82 15.21
C ASP A 146 -8.55 15.71 15.02
N CYS A 147 -8.19 16.03 13.78
CA CYS A 147 -7.09 16.91 13.42
C CYS A 147 -7.51 17.82 12.24
N PRO A 148 -7.96 19.06 12.50
CA PRO A 148 -8.38 20.00 11.45
C PRO A 148 -7.30 20.35 10.43
N TYR A 149 -6.03 20.06 10.73
CA TYR A 149 -4.90 20.30 9.86
C TYR A 149 -4.57 19.12 8.94
N ALA A 150 -5.29 18.00 9.02
CA ALA A 150 -5.10 16.84 8.16
C ALA A 150 -5.77 17.07 6.80
N TYR A 151 -5.14 17.86 5.93
CA TYR A 151 -5.72 18.24 4.64
C TYR A 151 -5.85 17.04 3.71
N TYR A 152 -7.00 16.95 3.05
CA TYR A 152 -7.26 15.89 2.10
C TYR A 152 -6.70 16.19 0.71
N VAL A 153 -6.07 15.18 0.13
CA VAL A 153 -5.62 15.17 -1.26
C VAL A 153 -6.22 13.96 -1.95
N HIS A 154 -6.97 14.20 -3.02
CA HIS A 154 -7.46 13.11 -3.85
C HIS A 154 -6.35 12.58 -4.75
N CYS A 155 -6.33 11.26 -4.98
CA CYS A 155 -5.40 10.64 -5.92
C CYS A 155 -5.58 11.21 -7.33
N GLN A 156 -4.54 11.89 -7.83
CA GLN A 156 -4.57 12.52 -9.16
C GLN A 156 -4.68 11.49 -10.28
N ALA A 157 -4.06 10.31 -10.13
CA ALA A 157 -4.17 9.24 -11.10
C ALA A 157 -5.62 8.77 -11.27
N HIS A 158 -6.36 8.63 -10.15
CA HIS A 158 -7.78 8.30 -10.20
C HIS A 158 -8.61 9.43 -10.83
N GLN A 159 -8.31 10.70 -10.52
CA GLN A 159 -9.01 11.83 -11.17
C GLN A 159 -8.78 11.88 -12.67
N LEU A 160 -7.54 11.66 -13.10
CA LEU A 160 -7.18 11.64 -14.52
C LEU A 160 -7.92 10.50 -15.23
N GLN A 161 -7.97 9.32 -14.63
CA GLN A 161 -8.70 8.18 -15.18
C GLN A 161 -10.21 8.50 -15.30
N LEU A 162 -10.81 9.10 -14.28
CA LEU A 162 -12.22 9.51 -14.33
C LEU A 162 -12.48 10.57 -15.41
N ALA A 163 -11.59 11.56 -15.53
CA ALA A 163 -11.69 12.60 -16.56
C ALA A 163 -11.55 12.00 -17.97
N LEU A 164 -10.63 11.05 -18.16
CA LEU A 164 -10.44 10.35 -19.42
C LEU A 164 -11.69 9.55 -19.80
N ILE A 165 -12.24 8.77 -18.86
CA ILE A 165 -13.48 8.00 -19.07
C ILE A 165 -14.65 8.93 -19.42
N ALA A 166 -14.76 10.08 -18.76
CA ALA A 166 -15.81 11.05 -19.06
C ALA A 166 -15.64 11.61 -20.48
N ALA A 167 -14.42 12.02 -20.85
CA ALA A 167 -14.14 12.56 -22.18
C ALA A 167 -14.35 11.53 -23.30
N THR A 168 -13.97 10.26 -23.10
CA THR A 168 -14.16 9.22 -24.13
C THR A 168 -15.61 8.88 -24.36
N ARG A 169 -16.48 8.96 -23.34
CA ARG A 169 -17.93 8.75 -23.49
C ARG A 169 -18.61 9.78 -24.39
N GLU A 170 -18.03 10.96 -24.53
CA GLU A 170 -18.52 12.02 -25.43
C GLU A 170 -18.11 11.79 -26.89
N VAL A 171 -17.22 10.82 -27.16
CA VAL A 171 -16.79 10.46 -28.52
C VAL A 171 -17.19 9.01 -28.80
N SER A 172 -18.33 8.82 -29.47
CA SER A 172 -18.95 7.52 -29.73
C SER A 172 -17.98 6.45 -30.23
N GLU A 173 -17.16 6.79 -31.22
CA GLU A 173 -16.25 5.88 -31.90
C GLU A 173 -15.17 5.37 -30.95
N VAL A 174 -14.65 6.25 -30.08
CA VAL A 174 -13.65 5.89 -29.09
C VAL A 174 -14.28 5.06 -27.97
N TYR A 175 -15.48 5.43 -27.54
CA TYR A 175 -16.22 4.68 -26.53
C TYR A 175 -16.54 3.25 -26.99
N ASP A 176 -17.04 3.09 -28.20
CA ASP A 176 -17.36 1.78 -28.78
C ASP A 176 -16.09 0.93 -28.96
N PHE A 177 -15.00 1.51 -29.47
CA PHE A 177 -13.71 0.82 -29.56
C PHE A 177 -13.23 0.31 -28.19
N LEU A 178 -13.26 1.15 -27.16
CA LEU A 178 -12.83 0.77 -25.81
C LEU A 178 -13.74 -0.29 -25.20
N LYS A 179 -15.05 -0.22 -25.46
CA LYS A 179 -16.03 -1.21 -25.00
C LYS A 179 -15.77 -2.58 -25.64
N ASP A 180 -15.50 -2.62 -26.93
CA ASP A 180 -15.17 -3.85 -27.66
C ASP A 180 -13.84 -4.43 -27.19
N LEU A 181 -12.83 -3.58 -26.97
CA LEU A 181 -11.55 -3.98 -26.42
C LEU A 181 -11.70 -4.61 -25.03
N ILE A 182 -12.48 -3.98 -24.13
CA ILE A 182 -12.76 -4.53 -22.79
C ILE A 182 -13.50 -5.86 -22.91
N PHE A 183 -14.44 -5.99 -23.84
CA PHE A 183 -15.14 -7.25 -24.10
C PHE A 183 -14.16 -8.36 -24.50
N ILE A 184 -13.27 -8.09 -25.46
CA ILE A 184 -12.25 -9.05 -25.92
C ILE A 184 -11.33 -9.45 -24.75
N VAL A 185 -10.81 -8.47 -24.01
CA VAL A 185 -9.94 -8.72 -22.84
C VAL A 185 -10.64 -9.61 -21.83
N ASN A 186 -11.89 -9.30 -21.47
CA ASN A 186 -12.65 -10.14 -20.55
C ASN A 186 -12.86 -11.55 -21.10
N VAL A 187 -13.23 -11.70 -22.37
CA VAL A 187 -13.40 -13.00 -23.03
C VAL A 187 -12.11 -13.83 -22.91
N VAL A 188 -10.94 -13.24 -23.19
CA VAL A 188 -9.65 -13.93 -23.10
C VAL A 188 -9.28 -14.23 -21.64
N SER A 189 -9.33 -13.24 -20.76
CA SER A 189 -8.88 -13.37 -19.36
C SER A 189 -9.76 -14.28 -18.51
N PHE A 190 -11.02 -14.51 -18.87
CA PHE A 190 -11.90 -15.46 -18.17
C PHE A 190 -11.56 -16.93 -18.45
N SER A 191 -10.59 -17.23 -19.32
CA SER A 191 -10.18 -18.60 -19.63
C SER A 191 -8.67 -18.69 -19.79
N SER A 192 -8.03 -19.38 -18.86
CA SER A 192 -6.59 -19.71 -18.95
C SER A 192 -6.26 -20.33 -20.30
N ARG A 193 -7.09 -21.26 -20.78
CA ARG A 193 -6.93 -21.89 -22.10
C ARG A 193 -6.92 -20.89 -23.27
N ARG A 194 -7.83 -19.92 -23.31
CA ARG A 194 -7.85 -18.89 -24.37
C ARG A 194 -6.69 -17.92 -24.25
N HIS A 195 -6.19 -17.70 -23.03
CA HIS A 195 -5.00 -16.90 -22.82
C HIS A 195 -3.74 -17.60 -23.34
N ASP A 196 -3.60 -18.91 -23.08
CA ASP A 196 -2.49 -19.73 -23.56
C ASP A 196 -2.51 -19.85 -25.10
N GLU A 197 -3.68 -20.12 -25.69
CA GLU A 197 -3.87 -20.20 -27.16
C GLU A 197 -3.49 -18.89 -27.90
N LEU A 198 -3.60 -17.73 -27.24
CA LEU A 198 -3.18 -16.41 -27.75
C LEU A 198 -1.68 -16.12 -27.57
N GLN A 199 -1.02 -16.76 -26.62
CA GLN A 199 0.44 -16.64 -26.47
C GLN A 199 1.19 -17.54 -27.46
N ASP A 200 0.55 -18.64 -27.88
CA ASP A 200 1.09 -19.61 -28.81
C ASP A 200 0.83 -19.27 -30.30
N SER A 201 0.09 -18.19 -30.58
CA SER A 201 -0.28 -17.72 -31.94
C SER A 201 0.66 -16.64 -32.47
#